data_AF-A0A1M4MLM1-F1
#
_entry.id   AF-A0A1M4MLM1-F1
#
_cell.length_a   1.000
_cell.length_b   1.000
_cell.length_c   1.000
_cell.angle_alpha   90.00
_cell.angle_beta   90.00
_cell.angle_gamma   90.00
#
_symmetry.space_group_name_H-M   'P 1'
#
loop_
_entity.id
_entity.type
_entity.pdbx_description
1 polymer ?
#
loop_
_entity_poly.entity_id
_entity_poly.type
_entity_poly.pdbx_seq_one_letter_code
_entity_poly.pdbx_strand_id
1 'polypeptide(L)'
;METKVEEMVKNLFDWKNVRIREDTYTRLSALGSMKDSFDDVINRLLDFYEFPPSKSIDDLRKYAALPEDAEHAEAAFKLLEAIASLGDDISFTLVIDRHDTSDLPLDEKRKNMAIFHRNKTRFAIVKTARLGQAYVYVPTRYPDAVSPYPEWKYLGNVYDKDSLARVIKNLQNYYDTMIIE
;
A
#
# COMPACT_ATOMS: atom_id res chain seq x y z
N MET A 1 -46.33 -23.77 -12.43
CA MET A 1 -45.18 -23.34 -13.25
C MET A 1 -44.20 -22.60 -12.33
N GLU A 2 -43.76 -23.26 -11.26
CA GLU A 2 -43.02 -22.64 -10.14
C GLU A 2 -41.68 -23.31 -9.84
N THR A 3 -41.41 -24.49 -10.43
CA THR A 3 -40.21 -25.28 -10.14
C THR A 3 -38.93 -24.80 -10.83
N LYS A 4 -39.01 -23.93 -11.85
CA LYS A 4 -37.82 -23.44 -12.57
C LYS A 4 -37.15 -22.22 -11.95
N VAL A 5 -37.84 -21.48 -11.08
CA VAL A 5 -37.29 -20.25 -10.45
C VAL A 5 -36.47 -20.62 -9.21
N GLU A 6 -36.90 -21.62 -8.44
CA GLU A 6 -36.16 -22.06 -7.24
C GLU A 6 -34.83 -22.75 -7.57
N GLU A 7 -34.74 -23.46 -8.70
CA GLU A 7 -33.49 -24.07 -9.16
C GLU A 7 -32.47 -23.03 -9.68
N MET A 8 -32.95 -21.91 -10.23
CA MET A 8 -32.09 -20.79 -10.66
C MET A 8 -31.52 -19.99 -9.48
N VAL A 9 -32.24 -19.87 -8.36
CA VAL A 9 -31.76 -19.13 -7.18
C VAL A 9 -30.69 -19.93 -6.42
N LYS A 10 -30.72 -21.26 -6.45
CA LYS A 10 -29.69 -22.10 -5.81
C LYS A 10 -28.32 -22.02 -6.48
N ASN A 11 -28.26 -21.72 -7.79
CA ASN A 11 -27.01 -21.61 -8.55
C ASN A 11 -26.40 -20.20 -8.57
N LEU A 12 -27.06 -19.20 -7.98
CA LEU A 12 -26.57 -17.81 -8.02
C LEU A 12 -25.53 -17.49 -6.93
N PHE A 13 -25.40 -18.34 -5.92
CA PHE A 13 -24.41 -18.17 -4.87
C PHE A 13 -23.69 -19.49 -4.59
N ASP A 14 -22.67 -19.77 -5.40
CA ASP A 14 -21.70 -20.82 -5.12
C ASP A 14 -20.78 -20.35 -3.98
N TRP A 15 -21.28 -20.40 -2.74
CA TRP A 15 -20.49 -20.07 -1.55
C TRP A 15 -19.42 -21.15 -1.37
N LYS A 16 -18.22 -20.90 -1.89
CA LYS A 16 -17.04 -21.70 -1.59
C LYS A 16 -16.65 -21.47 -0.13
N ASN A 17 -17.02 -22.40 0.73
CA ASN A 17 -16.54 -22.44 2.12
C ASN A 17 -15.05 -22.79 2.13
N VAL A 18 -14.20 -21.77 2.21
CA VAL A 18 -12.77 -21.94 2.46
C VAL A 18 -12.60 -22.18 3.96
N ARG A 19 -12.16 -23.39 4.34
CA ARG A 19 -11.79 -23.68 5.73
C ARG A 19 -10.41 -23.09 6.01
N ILE A 20 -10.43 -21.95 6.69
CA ILE A 20 -9.24 -21.26 7.17
C ILE A 20 -8.91 -21.80 8.56
N ARG A 21 -7.66 -22.21 8.78
CA ARG A 21 -7.19 -22.61 10.12
C ARG A 21 -7.21 -21.39 11.05
N GLU A 22 -7.46 -21.60 12.34
CA GLU A 22 -7.65 -20.52 13.33
C GLU A 22 -6.45 -19.56 13.43
N ASP A 23 -5.24 -20.10 13.25
CA ASP A 23 -3.99 -19.34 13.15
C ASP A 23 -3.96 -18.40 11.94
N THR A 24 -4.53 -18.85 10.83
CA THR A 24 -4.63 -18.14 9.56
C THR A 24 -5.74 -17.09 9.63
N TYR A 25 -6.85 -17.38 10.34
CA TYR A 25 -7.90 -16.41 10.62
C TYR A 25 -7.39 -15.22 11.44
N THR A 26 -6.60 -15.49 12.50
CA THR A 26 -5.98 -14.44 13.34
C THR A 26 -4.99 -13.58 12.56
N ARG A 27 -4.30 -14.17 11.57
CA ARG A 27 -3.40 -13.44 10.66
C ARG A 27 -4.16 -12.61 9.64
N LEU A 28 -5.25 -13.14 9.09
CA LEU A 28 -6.11 -12.44 8.14
C LEU A 28 -6.87 -11.27 8.78
N SER A 29 -7.35 -11.43 10.01
CA SER A 29 -8.00 -10.36 10.77
C SER A 29 -7.02 -9.26 11.20
N ALA A 30 -5.73 -9.55 11.31
CA ALA A 30 -4.68 -8.54 11.46
C ALA A 30 -4.35 -7.80 10.14
N LEU A 31 -4.77 -8.34 9.00
CA LEU A 31 -4.46 -7.82 7.65
C LEU A 31 -5.65 -7.12 6.97
N GLY A 32 -6.87 -7.25 7.49
CA GLY A 32 -8.07 -6.68 6.86
C GLY A 32 -9.24 -6.46 7.82
N SER A 33 -10.18 -5.62 7.38
CA SER A 33 -11.42 -5.32 8.09
C SER A 33 -12.63 -5.98 7.39
N MET A 34 -13.78 -6.08 8.07
CA MET A 34 -15.03 -6.57 7.45
C MET A 34 -15.53 -5.75 6.25
N LYS A 35 -14.88 -4.62 5.91
CA LYS A 35 -15.19 -3.80 4.73
C LYS A 35 -14.38 -4.18 3.49
N ASP A 36 -13.33 -4.99 3.65
CA ASP A 36 -12.45 -5.39 2.55
C ASP A 36 -13.06 -6.57 1.76
N SER A 37 -12.87 -6.58 0.44
CA SER A 37 -13.26 -7.77 -0.34
C SER A 37 -12.34 -8.95 -0.03
N PHE A 38 -12.82 -10.18 -0.20
CA PHE A 38 -12.03 -11.38 0.04
C PHE A 38 -10.76 -11.40 -0.82
N ASP A 39 -10.86 -10.95 -2.07
CA ASP A 39 -9.74 -10.87 -3.01
C ASP A 39 -8.69 -9.85 -2.53
N ASP A 40 -9.10 -8.72 -1.96
CA ASP A 40 -8.17 -7.73 -1.40
C ASP A 40 -7.37 -8.30 -0.21
N VAL A 41 -8.01 -9.12 0.62
CA VAL A 41 -7.36 -9.75 1.77
C VAL A 41 -6.38 -10.83 1.32
N ILE A 42 -6.77 -11.68 0.36
CA ILE A 42 -5.88 -12.70 -0.20
C ILE A 42 -4.68 -12.06 -0.91
N ASN A 43 -4.90 -11.00 -1.70
CA ASN A 43 -3.81 -10.29 -2.36
C ASN A 43 -2.83 -9.66 -1.36
N ARG A 44 -3.34 -9.04 -0.28
CA ARG A 44 -2.49 -8.55 0.83
C ARG A 44 -1.69 -9.67 1.48
N LEU A 45 -2.30 -10.84 1.68
CA LEU A 45 -1.62 -12.00 2.25
C LEU A 45 -0.49 -12.48 1.31
N LEU A 46 -0.77 -12.59 0.01
CA LEU A 46 0.21 -12.98 -1.00
C LEU A 46 1.37 -11.97 -1.05
N ASP A 47 1.07 -10.68 -1.08
CA ASP A 47 2.09 -9.63 -1.09
C ASP A 47 2.94 -9.67 0.20
N PHE A 48 2.35 -9.95 1.36
CA PHE A 48 3.08 -10.13 2.63
C PHE A 48 4.01 -11.35 2.61
N TYR A 49 3.57 -12.46 2.02
CA TYR A 49 4.42 -13.65 1.87
C TYR A 49 5.55 -13.45 0.85
N GLU A 50 5.30 -12.65 -0.20
CA GLU A 50 6.32 -12.30 -1.18
C GLU A 50 7.35 -11.30 -0.64
N PHE A 51 6.89 -10.30 0.13
CA PHE A 51 7.75 -9.29 0.73
C PHE A 51 7.31 -8.97 2.18
N PRO A 52 7.95 -9.60 3.19
CA PRO A 52 7.66 -9.30 4.58
C PRO A 52 8.13 -7.89 4.95
N PRO A 53 7.63 -7.31 6.06
CA PRO A 53 8.07 -6.01 6.54
C PRO A 53 9.60 -5.93 6.68
N SER A 54 10.19 -4.90 6.07
CA SER A 54 11.64 -4.64 6.08
C SER A 54 11.95 -3.24 6.61
N LYS A 55 13.20 -3.07 7.04
CA LYS A 55 13.80 -1.76 7.37
C LYS A 55 15.03 -1.47 6.49
N SER A 56 15.36 -2.38 5.57
CA SER A 56 16.58 -2.32 4.79
C SER A 56 16.43 -1.37 3.61
N ILE A 57 17.27 -0.34 3.54
CA ILE A 57 17.36 0.54 2.36
C ILE A 57 17.76 -0.26 1.11
N ASP A 58 18.60 -1.29 1.26
CA ASP A 58 18.99 -2.13 0.13
C ASP A 58 17.80 -2.91 -0.44
N ASP A 59 16.81 -3.27 0.38
CA ASP A 59 15.58 -3.88 -0.11
C ASP A 59 14.73 -2.89 -0.93
N LEU A 60 14.65 -1.61 -0.51
CA LEU A 60 14.02 -0.56 -1.33
C LEU A 60 14.72 -0.46 -2.69
N ARG A 61 16.06 -0.41 -2.69
CA ARG A 61 16.85 -0.29 -3.93
C ARG A 61 16.64 -1.48 -4.86
N LYS A 62 16.46 -2.68 -4.30
CA LYS A 62 16.34 -3.92 -5.06
C LYS A 62 14.93 -4.17 -5.59
N TYR A 63 13.90 -3.86 -4.79
CA TYR A 63 12.54 -4.31 -5.06
C TYR A 63 11.52 -3.18 -5.30
N ALA A 64 11.83 -1.92 -5.01
CA ALA A 64 10.94 -0.82 -5.38
C ALA A 64 10.97 -0.60 -6.90
N ALA A 65 9.79 -0.50 -7.51
CA ALA A 65 9.67 0.06 -8.85
C ALA A 65 9.80 1.57 -8.76
N LEU A 66 10.66 2.16 -9.58
CA LEU A 66 10.87 3.59 -9.67
C LEU A 66 10.37 4.08 -11.03
N PRO A 67 10.04 5.38 -11.16
CA PRO A 67 9.79 6.00 -12.45
C PRO A 67 10.88 5.69 -13.49
N GLU A 68 10.53 5.64 -14.77
CA GLU A 68 11.49 5.42 -15.86
C GLU A 68 12.42 6.63 -16.08
N ASP A 69 11.92 7.84 -15.82
CA ASP A 69 12.71 9.06 -15.88
C ASP A 69 13.74 9.11 -14.73
N ALA A 70 14.99 9.40 -15.06
CA ALA A 70 16.09 9.33 -14.10
C ALA A 70 16.00 10.38 -12.98
N GLU A 71 15.50 11.58 -13.27
CA GLU A 71 15.35 12.64 -12.28
C GLU A 71 14.20 12.30 -11.31
N HIS A 72 13.08 11.83 -11.85
CA HIS A 72 11.96 11.36 -11.04
C HIS A 72 12.31 10.10 -10.24
N ALA A 73 13.07 9.17 -10.81
CA ALA A 73 13.54 7.97 -10.13
C ALA A 73 14.40 8.31 -8.91
N GLU A 74 15.35 9.23 -9.08
CA GLU A 74 16.22 9.70 -8.01
C GLU A 74 15.42 10.42 -6.91
N ALA A 75 14.47 11.28 -7.29
CA ALA A 75 13.63 11.98 -6.32
C ALA A 75 12.70 11.03 -5.55
N ALA A 76 12.10 10.06 -6.24
CA ALA A 76 11.26 9.02 -5.64
C ALA A 76 12.07 8.13 -4.68
N PHE A 77 13.27 7.71 -5.09
CA PHE A 77 14.13 6.89 -4.23
C PHE A 77 14.59 7.65 -2.99
N LYS A 78 14.99 8.92 -3.13
CA LYS A 78 15.31 9.78 -1.97
C LYS A 78 14.15 9.96 -1.02
N LEU A 79 12.92 10.07 -1.52
CA LEU A 79 11.73 10.10 -0.69
C LEU A 79 11.59 8.80 0.13
N LEU A 80 11.72 7.64 -0.51
CA LEU A 80 11.64 6.34 0.17
C LEU A 80 12.72 6.19 1.24
N GLU A 81 13.98 6.53 0.92
CA GLU A 81 15.10 6.51 1.87
C GLU A 81 14.87 7.48 3.04
N ALA A 82 14.39 8.69 2.76
CA ALA A 82 14.11 9.69 3.77
C ALA A 82 13.04 9.21 4.76
N ILE A 83 11.95 8.60 4.26
CA ILE A 83 10.89 8.05 5.11
C ILE A 83 11.43 6.91 5.96
N ALA A 84 12.14 5.96 5.36
CA ALA A 84 12.74 4.83 6.07
C ALA A 84 13.72 5.28 7.17
N SER A 85 14.30 6.48 7.01
CA SER A 85 15.30 7.06 7.92
C SER A 85 14.71 8.07 8.92
N LEU A 86 13.38 8.26 8.97
CA LEU A 86 12.74 9.17 9.94
C LEU A 86 12.93 8.70 11.40
N GLY A 87 13.03 7.39 11.60
CA GLY A 87 13.24 6.79 12.92
C GLY A 87 13.45 5.29 12.86
N ASP A 88 14.09 4.73 13.88
CA ASP A 88 14.36 3.29 14.00
C ASP A 88 13.09 2.45 14.13
N ASP A 89 11.95 3.07 14.44
CA ASP A 89 10.64 2.44 14.52
C ASP A 89 9.93 2.34 13.16
N ILE A 90 10.50 2.90 12.10
CA ILE A 90 9.95 2.78 10.75
C ILE A 90 10.27 1.41 10.15
N SER A 91 9.26 0.84 9.50
CA SER A 91 9.38 -0.33 8.63
C SER A 91 8.47 -0.15 7.43
N PHE A 92 8.64 -0.97 6.40
CA PHE A 92 7.82 -0.91 5.20
C PHE A 92 7.54 -2.29 4.63
N THR A 93 6.42 -2.41 3.93
CA THR A 93 6.15 -3.52 3.01
C THR A 93 6.09 -2.97 1.59
N LEU A 94 6.46 -3.81 0.62
CA LEU A 94 6.42 -3.48 -0.80
C LEU A 94 5.38 -4.35 -1.48
N VAL A 95 4.44 -3.72 -2.19
CA VAL A 95 3.31 -4.39 -2.82
C VAL A 95 3.06 -3.84 -4.23
N ILE A 96 2.32 -4.60 -5.04
CA ILE A 96 1.84 -4.12 -6.33
C ILE A 96 0.51 -3.40 -6.11
N ASP A 97 0.42 -2.12 -6.48
CA ASP A 97 -0.85 -1.41 -6.52
C ASP A 97 -1.70 -1.94 -7.67
N ARG A 98 -2.69 -2.75 -7.33
CA ARG A 98 -3.64 -3.36 -8.29
C ARG A 98 -4.88 -2.50 -8.53
N HIS A 99 -5.06 -1.40 -7.79
CA HIS A 99 -6.18 -0.49 -7.99
C HIS A 99 -5.97 0.42 -9.19
N ASP A 100 -4.71 0.61 -9.62
CA ASP A 100 -4.36 1.36 -10.80
C ASP A 100 -3.55 0.51 -11.79
N THR A 101 -4.26 -0.13 -12.71
CA THR A 101 -3.65 -1.00 -13.73
C THR A 101 -2.77 -0.25 -14.72
N SER A 102 -2.91 1.08 -14.83
CA SER A 102 -2.12 1.89 -15.76
C SER A 102 -0.67 2.07 -15.30
N ASP A 103 -0.41 1.89 -14.00
CA ASP A 103 0.87 2.14 -13.35
C ASP A 103 1.55 0.87 -12.81
N LEU A 104 1.12 -0.32 -13.25
CA LEU A 104 1.73 -1.58 -12.82
C LEU A 104 3.23 -1.61 -13.15
N PRO A 105 4.06 -2.18 -12.25
CA PRO A 105 5.48 -2.30 -12.49
C PRO A 105 5.76 -3.19 -13.69
N LEU A 106 6.73 -2.79 -14.52
CA LEU A 106 7.16 -3.57 -15.69
C LEU A 106 7.79 -4.92 -15.34
N ASP A 107 8.35 -5.02 -14.14
CA ASP A 107 9.00 -6.20 -13.60
C ASP A 107 8.17 -6.71 -12.43
N GLU A 108 7.66 -7.94 -12.54
CA GLU A 108 6.85 -8.59 -11.50
C GLU A 108 7.60 -8.75 -10.16
N LYS A 109 8.94 -8.71 -10.18
CA LYS A 109 9.77 -8.73 -8.97
C LYS A 109 9.83 -7.38 -8.27
N ARG A 110 9.46 -6.30 -8.96
CA ARG A 110 9.42 -4.95 -8.41
C ARG A 110 8.00 -4.55 -8.04
N LYS A 111 7.91 -3.65 -7.07
CA LYS A 111 6.66 -3.26 -6.42
C LYS A 111 6.54 -1.74 -6.48
N ASN A 112 5.45 -1.24 -7.04
CA ASN A 112 5.21 0.21 -7.26
C ASN A 112 4.56 0.91 -6.07
N MET A 113 4.29 0.20 -4.97
CA MET A 113 3.75 0.79 -3.76
C MET A 113 4.51 0.35 -2.52
N ALA A 114 4.95 1.33 -1.73
CA ALA A 114 5.55 1.13 -0.43
C ALA A 114 4.57 1.57 0.66
N ILE A 115 4.28 0.69 1.61
CA ILE A 115 3.43 0.98 2.77
C ILE A 115 4.32 1.03 4.00
N PHE A 116 4.55 2.24 4.52
CA PHE A 116 5.35 2.49 5.70
C PHE A 116 4.50 2.38 6.97
N HIS A 117 5.12 1.80 7.98
CA HIS A 117 4.56 1.61 9.31
C HIS A 117 5.53 2.18 10.33
N ARG A 118 4.99 2.87 11.34
CA ARG A 118 5.72 3.28 12.53
C ARG A 118 5.33 2.32 13.66
N ASN A 119 6.29 1.54 14.14
CA ASN A 119 6.06 0.35 14.97
C ASN A 119 5.13 -0.66 14.27
N LYS A 120 3.82 -0.56 14.52
CA LYS A 120 2.76 -1.39 13.90
C LYS A 120 1.63 -0.56 13.31
N THR A 121 1.72 0.77 13.42
CA THR A 121 0.68 1.69 12.97
C THR A 121 1.00 2.17 11.57
N ARG A 122 0.02 2.11 10.67
CA ARG A 122 0.13 2.64 9.29
C ARG A 122 0.58 4.10 9.35
N PHE A 123 1.64 4.45 8.61
CA PHE A 123 2.26 5.77 8.68
C PHE A 123 2.16 6.55 7.36
N ALA A 124 2.58 5.94 6.25
CA ALA A 124 2.53 6.57 4.94
C ALA A 124 2.43 5.52 3.82
N ILE A 125 1.78 5.87 2.72
CA ILE A 125 1.87 5.15 1.45
C ILE A 125 2.68 6.02 0.49
N VAL A 126 3.60 5.39 -0.24
CA VAL A 126 4.24 5.98 -1.42
C VAL A 126 3.91 5.10 -2.61
N LYS A 127 3.17 5.65 -3.58
CA LYS A 127 2.89 5.03 -4.89
C LYS A 127 3.79 5.67 -5.94
N THR A 128 4.59 4.88 -6.64
CA THR A 128 5.38 5.34 -7.78
C THR A 128 4.62 5.09 -9.08
N ALA A 129 4.47 6.13 -9.90
CA ALA A 129 3.91 6.00 -11.24
C ALA A 129 5.03 5.75 -12.26
N ARG A 130 4.78 4.87 -13.22
CA ARG A 130 5.81 4.38 -14.15
C ARG A 130 6.42 5.50 -15.00
N LEU A 131 5.57 6.35 -15.56
CA LEU A 131 5.97 7.48 -16.41
C LEU A 131 5.92 8.82 -15.67
N GLY A 132 6.02 8.81 -14.35
CA GLY A 132 5.69 10.00 -13.57
C GLY A 132 6.33 10.08 -12.20
N GLN A 133 5.50 10.42 -11.22
CA GLN A 133 5.88 10.98 -9.94
C GLN A 133 5.69 9.97 -8.81
N ALA A 134 6.25 10.25 -7.64
CA ALA A 134 5.88 9.51 -6.43
C ALA A 134 4.77 10.24 -5.69
N TYR A 135 3.63 9.59 -5.48
CA TYR A 135 2.48 10.12 -4.75
C TYR A 135 2.52 9.63 -3.30
N VAL A 136 2.31 10.55 -2.36
CA VAL A 136 2.37 10.28 -0.93
C VAL A 136 1.01 10.45 -0.31
N TYR A 137 0.63 9.47 0.51
CA TYR A 137 -0.60 9.48 1.28
C TYR A 137 -0.30 9.19 2.73
N VAL A 138 -1.11 9.76 3.64
CA VAL A 138 -1.01 9.50 5.08
C VAL A 138 -2.38 9.11 5.64
N PRO A 139 -2.45 8.37 6.75
CA PRO A 139 -3.71 7.98 7.37
C PRO A 139 -4.55 9.20 7.73
N THR A 140 -5.86 9.05 7.65
CA THR A 140 -6.83 10.08 8.01
C THR A 140 -8.16 9.45 8.44
N ARG A 141 -8.84 10.10 9.37
CA ARG A 141 -10.26 9.80 9.67
C ARG A 141 -11.22 10.51 8.71
N TYR A 142 -10.71 11.47 7.95
CA TYR A 142 -11.44 12.26 6.96
C TYR A 142 -10.84 11.96 5.58
N PRO A 143 -11.31 10.90 4.90
CA PRO A 143 -10.81 10.54 3.58
C PRO A 143 -11.13 11.64 2.57
N ASP A 144 -10.16 11.86 1.69
CA ASP A 144 -10.22 12.79 0.57
C ASP A 144 -10.78 12.04 -0.66
N ALA A 145 -11.65 12.69 -1.45
CA ALA A 145 -12.16 12.15 -2.72
C ALA A 145 -11.05 11.88 -3.76
N VAL A 146 -9.89 12.52 -3.62
CA VAL A 146 -8.71 12.36 -4.49
C VAL A 146 -7.86 11.15 -4.10
N SER A 147 -8.05 10.56 -2.91
CA SER A 147 -7.33 9.36 -2.51
C SER A 147 -7.97 8.10 -3.12
N PRO A 148 -7.23 7.29 -3.89
CA PRO A 148 -7.73 5.99 -4.34
C PRO A 148 -7.78 4.97 -3.19
N TYR A 149 -7.17 5.28 -2.04
CA TYR A 149 -7.07 4.38 -0.90
C TYR A 149 -8.00 4.83 0.25
N PRO A 150 -8.95 3.99 0.70
CA PRO A 150 -9.82 4.29 1.82
C PRO A 150 -9.03 4.58 3.11
N GLU A 151 -9.45 5.60 3.88
CA GLU A 151 -8.79 6.04 5.12
C GLU A 151 -7.39 6.68 4.94
N TRP A 152 -7.01 7.00 3.70
CA TRP A 152 -5.80 7.75 3.38
C TRP A 152 -6.16 9.11 2.78
N LYS A 153 -5.36 10.13 3.10
CA LYS A 153 -5.43 11.44 2.45
C LYS A 153 -4.18 11.65 1.61
N TYR A 154 -4.35 12.31 0.47
CA TYR A 154 -3.24 12.76 -0.32
C TYR A 154 -2.44 13.83 0.44
N LEU A 155 -1.13 13.62 0.56
CA LEU A 155 -0.21 14.57 1.19
C LEU A 155 0.52 15.43 0.16
N GLY A 156 0.83 14.85 -1.01
CA GLY A 156 1.56 15.51 -2.07
C GLY A 156 2.23 14.51 -3.01
N ASN A 157 2.84 15.04 -4.06
CA ASN A 157 3.62 14.33 -5.05
C ASN A 157 5.06 14.85 -5.09
N VAL A 158 5.98 13.97 -5.47
CA VAL A 158 7.40 14.28 -5.64
C VAL A 158 7.78 14.03 -7.10
N TYR A 159 8.23 15.10 -7.75
CA TYR A 159 8.64 15.14 -9.15
C TYR A 159 9.89 16.01 -9.37
N ASP A 160 10.38 16.68 -8.32
CA ASP A 160 11.60 17.47 -8.34
C ASP A 160 12.16 17.63 -6.90
N LYS A 161 13.26 18.37 -6.75
CA LYS A 161 13.89 18.59 -5.45
C LYS A 161 13.05 19.45 -4.49
N ASP A 162 12.30 20.42 -5.00
CA ASP A 162 11.53 21.34 -4.17
C ASP A 162 10.27 20.66 -3.61
N SER A 163 9.59 19.87 -4.45
CA SER A 163 8.49 19.00 -4.03
C SER A 163 8.96 17.94 -3.05
N LEU A 164 10.13 17.32 -3.27
CA LEU A 164 10.76 16.39 -2.33
C LEU A 164 10.95 17.04 -0.95
N ALA A 165 11.59 18.20 -0.87
CA ALA A 165 11.86 18.88 0.39
C ALA A 165 10.56 19.25 1.14
N ARG A 166 9.55 19.74 0.41
CA ARG A 166 8.23 20.07 0.97
C ARG A 166 7.52 18.84 1.52
N VAL A 167 7.51 17.74 0.77
CA VAL A 167 6.84 16.50 1.16
C VAL A 167 7.54 15.86 2.36
N ILE A 168 8.89 15.81 2.38
CA ILE A 168 9.66 15.32 3.53
C ILE A 168 9.35 16.15 4.79
N LYS A 169 9.32 17.48 4.69
CA LYS A 169 8.98 18.35 5.83
C LYS A 169 7.58 18.04 6.37
N ASN A 170 6.61 17.84 5.50
CA ASN A 170 5.24 17.50 5.91
C ASN A 170 5.15 16.12 6.56
N LEU A 171 5.90 15.13 6.05
CA LEU A 171 6.00 13.80 6.63
C LEU A 171 6.69 13.82 8.00
N GLN A 172 7.76 14.61 8.17
CA GLN A 172 8.42 14.79 9.46
C GLN A 172 7.44 15.38 10.48
N ASN A 173 6.73 16.46 10.13
CA ASN A 173 5.71 17.04 11.00
C ASN A 173 4.62 16.03 11.36
N TYR A 174 4.19 15.21 10.40
CA TYR A 174 3.21 14.16 10.64
C TYR A 174 3.77 13.08 11.58
N TYR A 175 5.01 12.64 11.36
CA TYR A 175 5.72 11.70 12.24
C TYR A 175 5.83 12.23 13.68
N ASP A 176 6.21 13.49 13.86
CA ASP A 176 6.41 14.09 15.18
C ASP A 176 5.09 14.29 15.95
N THR A 177 3.98 14.50 15.24
CA THR A 177 2.66 14.79 15.85
C THR A 177 1.72 13.58 15.90
N MET A 178 2.07 12.48 15.22
CA MET A 178 1.26 11.27 15.19
C MET A 178 1.22 10.61 16.57
N ILE A 179 0.00 10.43 17.09
CA ILE A 179 -0.25 9.67 18.30
C ILE A 179 -0.26 8.18 17.92
N ILE A 180 0.59 7.39 18.58
CA ILE A 180 0.62 5.94 18.45
C ILE A 180 -0.25 5.37 19.57
N GLU A 181 -1.35 4.72 19.21
CA GLU A 181 -2.24 3.99 20.13
C GLU A 181 -1.68 2.61 20.48
#